data_AF-A0A1G3AXY8-F1
#
_entry.id   AF-A0A1G3AXY8-F1
#
_cell.length_a   1.000
_cell.length_b   1.000
_cell.length_c   1.000
_cell.angle_alpha   90.00
_cell.angle_beta   90.00
_cell.angle_gamma   90.00
#
_symmetry.space_group_name_H-M   'P 1'
#
loop_
_entity.id
_entity.type
_entity.pdbx_description
1 polymer ?
#
loop_
_entity_poly.entity_id
_entity_poly.type
_entity_poly.pdbx_seq_one_letter_code
_entity_poly.pdbx_strand_id
1 'polypeptide(L)'
;MNSLGCFNNIARNIKTRIPYGIWAKLIERRIYMIKIVDGFENSKQISKMIEDVAGELGISQKLEEIVIKHPPADSPLDMNYLSSDNKSLDLEIVDSLDNLEGRVRHELMHVADQLNEKFKYKDSLIPRKGTGAFRRYKYLWNVYIDSRLVKSGKPSYDTQEAREREIEECYPELSAALRKRCFAFLWGMGLLDFEQISAMSRDLFSAVEELKSLAQSHGEKQITFETIEELKSYRK
;
A
#
# COMPACT_ATOMS: atom_id res chain seq x y z
N MET A 1 -62.00 67.96 -2.49
CA MET A 1 -63.00 67.20 -3.25
C MET A 1 -62.66 65.72 -3.10
N ASN A 2 -63.61 64.96 -2.52
CA ASN A 2 -63.91 63.51 -2.58
C ASN A 2 -62.73 62.52 -2.69
N SER A 3 -62.44 61.63 -1.73
CA SER A 3 -63.25 60.65 -0.98
C SER A 3 -63.80 59.48 -1.81
N LEU A 4 -63.60 58.27 -1.26
CA LEU A 4 -64.19 56.94 -1.54
C LEU A 4 -63.57 56.14 -2.70
N GLY A 5 -63.25 54.84 -2.58
CA GLY A 5 -63.39 53.83 -1.53
C GLY A 5 -62.76 52.52 -2.07
N CYS A 6 -61.91 51.79 -1.35
CA CYS A 6 -62.22 50.80 -0.32
C CYS A 6 -62.72 49.42 -0.85
N PHE A 7 -61.93 48.39 -0.52
CA PHE A 7 -62.28 47.00 -0.17
C PHE A 7 -62.24 45.83 -1.19
N ASN A 8 -61.59 44.77 -0.67
CA ASN A 8 -61.68 43.33 -0.95
C ASN A 8 -60.81 42.79 -2.12
N ASN A 9 -60.06 41.69 -2.01
CA ASN A 9 -60.07 40.63 -1.01
C ASN A 9 -58.78 39.81 -1.03
N ILE A 10 -58.55 39.17 0.11
CA ILE A 10 -57.52 38.21 0.52
C ILE A 10 -57.38 37.01 -0.45
N ALA A 11 -56.15 36.60 -0.79
CA ALA A 11 -55.65 35.21 -0.63
C ALA A 11 -54.32 34.91 -1.37
N ARG A 12 -53.39 34.32 -0.61
CA ARG A 12 -52.24 33.44 -0.96
C ARG A 12 -50.89 34.07 -1.31
N ASN A 13 -50.10 34.12 -0.23
CA ASN A 13 -48.66 34.29 -0.15
C ASN A 13 -47.90 32.99 -0.49
N ILE A 14 -46.75 33.14 -1.18
CA ILE A 14 -45.47 32.41 -1.09
C ILE A 14 -45.45 30.90 -1.45
N LYS A 15 -44.87 30.57 -2.63
CA LYS A 15 -43.63 29.76 -2.76
C LYS A 15 -43.22 29.51 -4.22
N THR A 16 -41.91 29.71 -4.47
CA THR A 16 -41.01 28.92 -5.36
C THR A 16 -41.15 29.11 -6.87
N ARG A 17 -40.12 29.09 -7.73
CA ARG A 17 -38.70 28.64 -7.77
C ARG A 17 -38.22 29.10 -9.19
N ILE A 18 -37.05 29.62 -9.54
CA ILE A 18 -35.65 29.14 -9.40
C ILE A 18 -34.73 30.31 -9.84
N PRO A 19 -33.76 30.75 -9.04
CA PRO A 19 -32.45 31.17 -9.54
C PRO A 19 -31.45 30.01 -9.32
N TYR A 20 -30.41 29.86 -10.14
CA TYR A 20 -29.07 29.31 -9.78
C TYR A 20 -28.25 29.06 -11.06
N GLY A 21 -27.69 30.14 -11.61
CA GLY A 21 -26.59 30.12 -12.59
C GLY A 21 -25.23 29.97 -11.92
N ILE A 22 -25.16 29.20 -10.82
CA ILE A 22 -23.92 28.74 -10.23
C ILE A 22 -23.94 27.24 -10.46
N TRP A 23 -23.46 26.82 -11.63
CA TRP A 23 -22.93 25.47 -11.81
C TRP A 23 -21.68 25.37 -10.93
N ALA A 24 -21.90 25.27 -9.62
CA ALA A 24 -20.99 24.57 -8.77
C ALA A 24 -20.85 23.19 -9.41
N LYS A 25 -19.63 22.85 -9.83
CA LYS A 25 -19.25 21.45 -9.98
C LYS A 25 -19.53 20.78 -8.64
N LEU A 26 -20.75 20.28 -8.48
CA LEU A 26 -21.06 19.14 -7.65
C LEU A 26 -20.29 17.99 -8.29
N ILE A 27 -18.98 17.95 -8.03
CA ILE A 27 -18.32 16.67 -7.84
C ILE A 27 -19.20 16.02 -6.79
N GLU A 28 -20.00 15.04 -7.18
CA GLU A 28 -20.50 14.06 -6.23
C GLU A 28 -19.25 13.60 -5.49
N ARG A 29 -19.01 14.19 -4.30
CA ARG A 29 -18.04 13.66 -3.37
C ARG A 29 -18.60 12.30 -3.04
N ARG A 30 -18.15 11.28 -3.78
CA ARG A 30 -18.33 9.90 -3.41
C ARG A 30 -17.86 9.84 -1.97
N ILE A 31 -18.79 9.62 -1.05
CA ILE A 31 -18.49 9.59 0.38
C ILE A 31 -17.72 8.29 0.57
N TYR A 32 -16.41 8.40 0.49
CA TYR A 32 -15.50 7.36 0.86
C TYR A 32 -15.65 7.12 2.36
N MET A 33 -15.85 5.86 2.73
CA MET A 33 -16.24 5.47 4.09
C MET A 33 -15.11 4.68 4.75
N ILE A 34 -14.65 5.14 5.92
CA ILE A 34 -13.76 4.38 6.78
C ILE A 34 -14.59 3.81 7.93
N LYS A 35 -14.51 2.49 8.13
CA LYS A 35 -15.09 1.79 9.27
C LYS A 35 -13.99 1.10 10.05
N ILE A 36 -14.04 1.18 11.36
CA ILE A 36 -13.21 0.36 12.25
C ILE A 36 -14.12 -0.57 13.03
N VAL A 37 -13.77 -1.85 13.09
CA VAL A 37 -14.52 -2.82 13.90
C VAL A 37 -14.38 -2.52 15.39
N ASP A 38 -15.34 -2.98 16.19
CA ASP A 38 -15.29 -2.81 17.64
C ASP A 38 -14.07 -3.50 18.26
N GLY A 39 -13.67 -3.04 19.45
CA GLY A 39 -12.60 -3.66 20.24
C GLY A 39 -11.21 -3.05 20.04
N PHE A 40 -11.07 -1.96 19.29
CA PHE A 40 -9.83 -1.16 19.24
C PHE A 40 -9.80 -0.13 20.37
N GLU A 41 -8.79 -0.21 21.23
CA GLU A 41 -8.48 0.79 22.26
C GLU A 41 -8.04 2.12 21.61
N ASN A 42 -7.26 2.07 20.53
CA ASN A 42 -6.74 3.26 19.85
C ASN A 42 -7.52 3.66 18.59
N SER A 43 -8.80 3.28 18.51
CA SER A 43 -9.64 3.39 17.31
C SER A 43 -9.63 4.78 16.65
N LYS A 44 -9.68 5.86 17.44
CA LYS A 44 -9.69 7.24 16.93
C LYS A 44 -8.37 7.61 16.24
N GLN A 45 -7.25 7.31 16.87
CA GLN A 45 -5.91 7.61 16.36
C GLN A 45 -5.61 6.78 15.10
N ILE A 46 -5.94 5.49 15.12
CA ILE A 46 -5.76 4.60 13.96
C ILE A 46 -6.62 5.06 12.78
N SER A 47 -7.91 5.29 12.99
CA SER A 47 -8.82 5.75 11.93
C SER A 47 -8.35 7.08 11.32
N LYS A 48 -7.93 8.02 12.17
CA LYS A 48 -7.42 9.32 11.70
C LYS A 48 -6.13 9.18 10.90
N MET A 49 -5.18 8.36 11.37
CA MET A 49 -3.93 8.12 10.63
C MET A 49 -4.20 7.54 9.24
N ILE A 50 -5.10 6.55 9.16
CA ILE A 50 -5.48 5.92 7.90
C ILE A 50 -6.19 6.92 6.99
N GLU A 51 -7.09 7.74 7.52
CA GLU A 51 -7.76 8.81 6.75
C GLU A 51 -6.76 9.80 6.15
N ASP A 52 -5.85 10.31 6.98
CA ASP A 52 -4.86 11.31 6.58
C ASP A 52 -3.91 10.75 5.49
N VAL A 53 -3.39 9.53 5.69
CA VAL A 53 -2.46 8.89 4.75
C VAL A 53 -3.18 8.45 3.46
N ALA A 54 -4.39 7.91 3.54
CA ALA A 54 -5.17 7.53 2.36
C ALA A 54 -5.54 8.76 1.51
N GLY A 55 -5.81 9.89 2.17
CA GLY A 55 -6.00 11.20 1.51
C GLY A 55 -4.74 11.67 0.80
N GLU A 56 -3.59 11.62 1.48
CA GLU A 56 -2.30 12.03 0.93
C GLU A 56 -1.89 11.21 -0.31
N LEU A 57 -2.11 9.88 -0.26
CA LEU A 57 -1.80 8.97 -1.36
C LEU A 57 -2.86 8.98 -2.48
N GLY A 58 -3.94 9.75 -2.33
CA GLY A 58 -5.03 9.81 -3.31
C GLY A 58 -5.87 8.53 -3.40
N ILE A 59 -5.76 7.63 -2.42
CA ILE A 59 -6.50 6.37 -2.34
C ILE A 59 -7.98 6.64 -2.09
N SER A 60 -8.30 7.63 -1.25
CA SER A 60 -9.68 8.00 -0.88
C SER A 60 -10.53 8.47 -2.06
N GLN A 61 -9.92 8.82 -3.19
CA GLN A 61 -10.63 9.21 -4.42
C GLN A 61 -10.96 8.00 -5.31
N LYS A 62 -10.31 6.86 -5.07
CA LYS A 62 -10.41 5.65 -5.88
C LYS A 62 -11.27 4.57 -5.23
N LEU A 63 -11.21 4.48 -3.90
CA LEU A 63 -11.97 3.50 -3.13
C LEU A 63 -13.35 4.04 -2.72
N GLU A 64 -14.26 3.12 -2.45
CA GLU A 64 -15.58 3.33 -1.85
C GLU A 64 -15.52 3.13 -0.33
N GLU A 65 -14.71 2.17 0.14
CA GLU A 65 -14.66 1.77 1.55
C GLU A 65 -13.26 1.29 1.97
N ILE A 66 -12.84 1.67 3.19
CA ILE A 66 -11.82 0.97 3.97
C ILE A 66 -12.46 0.40 5.23
N VAL A 67 -12.26 -0.90 5.48
CA VAL A 67 -12.61 -1.55 6.74
C VAL A 67 -11.34 -1.89 7.51
N ILE A 68 -11.22 -1.38 8.73
CA ILE A 68 -10.11 -1.60 9.65
C ILE A 68 -10.48 -2.72 10.61
N LYS A 69 -9.65 -3.76 10.66
CA LYS A 69 -9.86 -5.00 11.41
C LYS A 69 -8.63 -5.28 12.28
N HIS A 70 -8.83 -6.01 13.37
CA HIS A 70 -7.71 -6.60 14.11
C HIS A 70 -7.06 -7.70 13.26
N PRO A 71 -5.73 -7.82 13.27
CA PRO A 71 -5.07 -8.96 12.65
C PRO A 71 -5.41 -10.26 13.41
N PRO A 72 -5.27 -11.42 12.75
CA PRO A 72 -5.42 -12.71 13.41
C PRO A 72 -4.50 -12.85 14.64
N ALA A 73 -4.99 -13.43 15.72
CA ALA A 73 -4.25 -13.55 16.98
C ALA A 73 -2.95 -14.38 16.85
N ASP A 74 -2.90 -15.30 15.90
CA ASP A 74 -1.75 -16.14 15.56
C ASP A 74 -0.76 -15.47 14.59
N SER A 75 -1.11 -14.31 14.02
CA SER A 75 -0.27 -13.55 13.10
C SER A 75 -0.54 -12.03 13.24
N PRO A 76 -0.05 -11.39 14.32
CA PRO A 76 -0.30 -9.97 14.61
C PRO A 76 0.56 -9.06 13.72
N LEU A 77 0.32 -9.11 12.41
CA LEU A 77 1.00 -8.30 11.40
C LEU A 77 -0.01 -7.40 10.70
N ASP A 78 0.41 -6.19 10.39
CA ASP A 78 -0.38 -5.29 9.57
C ASP A 78 -0.44 -5.85 8.13
N MET A 79 -1.64 -5.86 7.54
CA MET A 79 -1.87 -6.44 6.21
C MET A 79 -2.95 -5.66 5.46
N ASN A 80 -2.85 -5.67 4.14
CA ASN A 80 -3.82 -5.05 3.24
C ASN A 80 -4.43 -6.08 2.27
N TYR A 81 -5.73 -5.96 2.02
CA TYR A 81 -6.47 -6.79 1.08
C TYR A 81 -7.38 -5.92 0.22
N LEU A 82 -6.83 -5.49 -0.92
CA LEU A 82 -7.59 -4.78 -1.94
C LEU A 82 -8.50 -5.75 -2.70
N SER A 83 -9.78 -5.40 -2.81
CA SER A 83 -10.77 -6.14 -3.61
C SER A 83 -10.39 -6.16 -5.09
N SER A 84 -10.82 -7.21 -5.81
CA SER A 84 -10.50 -7.41 -7.23
C SER A 84 -11.12 -6.37 -8.17
N ASP A 85 -12.18 -5.68 -7.73
CA ASP A 85 -12.78 -4.55 -8.44
C ASP A 85 -12.17 -3.19 -8.07
N ASN A 86 -11.15 -3.19 -7.19
CA ASN A 86 -10.44 -2.02 -6.70
C ASN A 86 -11.32 -0.98 -6.00
N LYS A 87 -12.42 -1.41 -5.36
CA LYS A 87 -13.38 -0.49 -4.72
C LYS A 87 -13.37 -0.56 -3.20
N SER A 88 -13.13 -1.71 -2.61
CA SER A 88 -13.02 -1.86 -1.16
C SER A 88 -11.65 -2.38 -0.75
N LEU A 89 -11.23 -2.01 0.46
CA LEU A 89 -9.98 -2.44 1.07
C LEU A 89 -10.23 -2.87 2.52
N ASP A 90 -9.83 -4.09 2.85
CA ASP A 90 -9.68 -4.51 4.24
C ASP A 90 -8.24 -4.22 4.69
N LEU A 91 -8.09 -3.51 5.80
CA LEU A 91 -6.82 -3.29 6.49
C LEU A 91 -6.85 -4.01 7.84
N GLU A 92 -5.99 -5.00 7.99
CA GLU A 92 -5.69 -5.59 9.29
C GLU A 92 -4.59 -4.73 9.92
N ILE A 93 -4.86 -4.12 11.07
CA ILE A 93 -3.92 -3.23 11.76
C ILE A 93 -3.83 -3.63 13.23
N VAL A 94 -2.62 -3.86 13.72
CA VAL A 94 -2.38 -4.13 15.14
C VAL A 94 -2.71 -2.87 15.94
N ASP A 95 -3.50 -3.03 17.00
CA ASP A 95 -3.92 -1.96 17.91
C ASP A 95 -2.78 -1.47 18.81
N SER A 96 -1.87 -0.72 18.20
CA SER A 96 -0.72 -0.11 18.86
C SER A 96 -0.42 1.23 18.19
N LEU A 97 -0.01 2.21 19.01
CA LEU A 97 0.46 3.50 18.53
C LEU A 97 1.94 3.47 18.14
N ASP A 98 2.68 2.41 18.51
CA ASP A 98 4.08 2.28 18.15
C ASP A 98 4.24 2.22 16.63
N ASN A 99 5.11 3.08 16.11
CA ASN A 99 5.33 3.33 14.68
C ASN A 99 4.04 3.36 13.81
N LEU A 100 2.90 3.79 14.35
CA LEU A 100 1.61 3.69 13.64
C LEU A 100 1.63 4.35 12.25
N GLU A 101 2.27 5.52 12.13
CA GLU A 101 2.41 6.21 10.84
C GLU A 101 3.20 5.37 9.84
N GLY A 102 4.34 4.81 10.22
CA GLY A 102 5.17 4.00 9.33
C GLY A 102 4.43 2.75 8.84
N ARG A 103 3.69 2.11 9.74
CA ARG A 103 2.89 0.91 9.43
C ARG A 103 1.75 1.20 8.47
N VAL A 104 0.95 2.23 8.76
CA VAL A 104 -0.15 2.66 7.89
C VAL A 104 0.36 3.11 6.52
N ARG A 105 1.46 3.87 6.47
CA ARG A 105 2.07 4.30 5.21
C ARG A 105 2.54 3.15 4.37
N HIS A 106 3.17 2.15 4.97
CA HIS A 106 3.65 0.97 4.25
C HIS A 106 2.50 0.20 3.61
N GLU A 107 1.48 -0.15 4.39
CA GLU A 107 0.32 -0.90 3.90
C GLU A 107 -0.44 -0.13 2.82
N LEU A 108 -0.67 1.17 3.03
CA LEU A 108 -1.35 1.99 2.03
C LEU A 108 -0.49 2.27 0.80
N MET A 109 0.84 2.21 0.88
CA MET A 109 1.70 2.32 -0.31
C MET A 109 1.63 1.09 -1.21
N HIS A 110 1.45 -0.12 -0.66
CA HIS A 110 1.12 -1.30 -1.47
C HIS A 110 -0.16 -1.06 -2.27
N VAL A 111 -1.20 -0.57 -1.61
CA VAL A 111 -2.48 -0.26 -2.25
C VAL A 111 -2.34 0.86 -3.28
N ALA A 112 -1.61 1.93 -2.97
CA ALA A 112 -1.36 3.03 -3.89
C ALA A 112 -0.64 2.57 -5.16
N ASP A 113 0.34 1.68 -5.02
CA ASP A 113 1.02 1.03 -6.14
C ASP A 113 0.03 0.18 -6.97
N GLN A 114 -0.80 -0.66 -6.34
CA GLN A 114 -1.81 -1.48 -7.03
C GLN A 114 -2.81 -0.65 -7.83
N LEU A 115 -3.23 0.49 -7.27
CA LEU A 115 -4.18 1.42 -7.91
C LEU A 115 -3.52 2.35 -8.94
N ASN A 116 -2.20 2.28 -9.13
CA ASN A 116 -1.46 3.12 -10.06
C ASN A 116 -1.25 2.41 -11.40
N GLU A 117 -1.87 2.91 -12.46
CA GLU A 117 -1.74 2.36 -13.81
C GLU A 117 -0.29 2.25 -14.29
N LYS A 118 0.59 3.16 -13.87
CA LYS A 118 2.02 3.14 -14.24
C LYS A 118 2.78 2.00 -13.56
N PHE A 119 2.32 1.54 -12.39
CA PHE A 119 2.91 0.41 -11.69
C PHE A 119 2.53 -0.92 -12.34
N LYS A 120 1.43 -0.98 -13.10
CA LYS A 120 0.99 -2.13 -13.89
C LYS A 120 0.82 -3.42 -13.07
N TYR A 121 0.17 -3.31 -11.92
CA TYR A 121 -0.13 -4.47 -11.08
C TYR A 121 -0.92 -5.55 -11.83
N LYS A 122 -0.53 -6.82 -11.66
CA LYS A 122 -1.13 -7.97 -12.35
C LYS A 122 -1.09 -9.22 -11.47
N ASP A 123 -2.24 -9.68 -10.98
CA ASP A 123 -2.33 -10.90 -10.15
C ASP A 123 -1.64 -12.12 -10.77
N SER A 124 -1.75 -12.28 -12.10
CA SER A 124 -1.13 -13.37 -12.85
C SER A 124 0.39 -13.45 -12.75
N LEU A 125 1.06 -12.35 -12.37
CA LEU A 125 2.51 -12.32 -12.21
C LEU A 125 2.96 -12.54 -10.76
N ILE A 126 2.04 -12.61 -9.78
CA ILE A 126 2.40 -12.95 -8.40
C ILE A 126 2.94 -14.39 -8.35
N PRO A 127 4.13 -14.64 -7.76
CA PRO A 127 4.63 -15.99 -7.61
C PRO A 127 3.68 -16.87 -6.77
N ARG A 128 3.65 -18.17 -7.04
CA ARG A 128 2.78 -19.12 -6.32
C ARG A 128 3.04 -19.03 -4.81
N LYS A 129 1.97 -18.82 -4.02
CA LYS A 129 2.04 -18.83 -2.54
C LYS A 129 2.73 -20.11 -2.05
N GLY A 130 3.55 -19.98 -1.01
CA GLY A 130 4.30 -21.11 -0.44
C GLY A 130 5.63 -21.42 -1.14
N THR A 131 6.02 -20.71 -2.20
CA THR A 131 7.34 -20.85 -2.86
C THR A 131 8.37 -19.87 -2.30
N GLY A 132 9.67 -20.13 -2.52
CA GLY A 132 10.72 -19.16 -2.21
C GLY A 132 10.60 -17.86 -3.01
N ALA A 133 10.17 -17.96 -4.27
CA ALA A 133 9.90 -16.78 -5.11
C ALA A 133 8.80 -15.88 -4.49
N PHE A 134 7.77 -16.46 -3.88
CA PHE A 134 6.74 -15.68 -3.19
C PHE A 134 7.29 -14.95 -1.95
N ARG A 135 8.19 -15.58 -1.18
CA ARG A 135 8.88 -14.92 -0.05
C ARG A 135 9.75 -13.74 -0.53
N ARG A 136 10.52 -13.96 -1.62
CA ARG A 136 11.37 -12.94 -2.26
C ARG A 136 10.55 -11.79 -2.82
N TYR A 137 9.42 -12.08 -3.46
CA TYR A 137 8.50 -11.07 -3.98
C TYR A 137 8.02 -10.12 -2.88
N LYS A 138 7.54 -10.65 -1.75
CA LYS A 138 7.11 -9.82 -0.61
C LYS A 138 8.26 -8.96 -0.09
N TYR A 139 9.45 -9.56 0.09
CA TYR A 139 10.64 -8.84 0.52
C TYR A 139 10.99 -7.68 -0.42
N LEU A 140 11.05 -7.94 -1.73
CA LEU A 140 11.42 -6.94 -2.73
C LEU A 140 10.44 -5.76 -2.75
N TRP A 141 9.14 -6.03 -2.68
CA TRP A 141 8.14 -4.96 -2.65
C TRP A 141 8.22 -4.15 -1.34
N ASN A 142 8.45 -4.83 -0.21
CA ASN A 142 8.63 -4.16 1.08
C ASN A 142 9.87 -3.26 1.09
N VAL A 143 11.01 -3.73 0.56
CA VAL A 143 12.23 -2.92 0.37
C VAL A 143 11.95 -1.72 -0.54
N TYR A 144 11.21 -1.92 -1.62
CA TYR A 144 10.84 -0.85 -2.55
C TYR A 144 9.95 0.22 -1.89
N ILE A 145 9.01 -0.18 -1.04
CA ILE A 145 8.16 0.77 -0.29
C ILE A 145 8.94 1.51 0.78
N ASP A 146 9.65 0.79 1.65
CA ASP A 146 10.37 1.41 2.77
C ASP A 146 11.48 2.33 2.28
N SER A 147 12.19 1.97 1.20
CA SER A 147 13.18 2.85 0.59
C SER A 147 12.56 4.14 0.05
N ARG A 148 11.38 4.09 -0.58
CA ARG A 148 10.65 5.29 -1.03
C ARG A 148 10.19 6.16 0.13
N LEU A 149 9.68 5.54 1.21
CA LEU A 149 9.28 6.26 2.42
C LEU A 149 10.47 7.01 3.03
N VAL A 150 11.57 6.32 3.27
CA VAL A 150 12.80 6.90 3.84
C VAL A 150 13.35 8.01 2.95
N LYS A 151 13.46 7.80 1.63
CA LYS A 151 13.92 8.84 0.68
C LYS A 151 13.00 10.06 0.65
N SER A 152 11.73 9.90 0.97
CA SER A 152 10.76 11.00 1.07
C SER A 152 10.71 11.67 2.46
N GLY A 153 11.56 11.24 3.39
CA GLY A 153 11.61 11.77 4.76
C GLY A 153 10.42 11.31 5.63
N LYS A 154 9.75 10.22 5.26
CA LYS A 154 8.60 9.67 5.98
C LYS A 154 8.98 8.43 6.79
N PRO A 155 8.29 8.15 7.90
CA PRO A 155 8.45 6.90 8.63
C PRO A 155 8.18 5.69 7.72
N SER A 156 9.02 4.66 7.85
CA SER A 156 8.88 3.36 7.18
C SER A 156 8.37 2.31 8.17
N TYR A 157 7.91 1.16 7.67
CA TYR A 157 7.48 0.05 8.52
C TYR A 157 8.67 -0.51 9.31
N ASP A 158 9.78 -0.75 8.60
CA ASP A 158 11.01 -1.28 9.16
C ASP A 158 12.22 -0.42 8.78
N THR A 159 13.30 -0.53 9.55
CA THR A 159 14.51 0.24 9.28
C THR A 159 15.28 -0.32 8.09
N GLN A 160 16.14 0.52 7.49
CA GLN A 160 17.05 0.08 6.44
C GLN A 160 17.91 -1.10 6.91
N GLU A 161 18.41 -1.07 8.14
CA GLU A 161 19.24 -2.12 8.71
C GLU A 161 18.46 -3.42 8.91
N ALA A 162 17.18 -3.35 9.27
CA ALA A 162 16.33 -4.53 9.40
C ALA A 162 16.05 -5.18 8.03
N ARG A 163 15.75 -4.35 7.02
CA ARG A 163 15.60 -4.82 5.63
C ARG A 163 16.90 -5.37 5.03
N GLU A 164 18.06 -4.83 5.43
CA GLU A 164 19.37 -5.39 5.07
C GLU A 164 19.55 -6.77 5.70
N ARG A 165 19.17 -6.96 6.97
CA ARG A 165 19.26 -8.28 7.62
C ARG A 165 18.30 -9.29 7.01
N GLU A 166 17.07 -8.89 6.69
CA GLU A 166 16.03 -9.76 6.11
C GLU A 166 16.46 -10.42 4.79
N ILE A 167 17.40 -9.82 4.05
CA ILE A 167 17.90 -10.41 2.80
C ILE A 167 18.52 -11.80 3.00
N GLU A 168 19.08 -12.08 4.19
CA GLU A 168 19.64 -13.37 4.55
C GLU A 168 18.62 -14.49 4.45
N GLU A 169 17.42 -14.26 4.97
CA GLU A 169 16.33 -15.23 4.92
C GLU A 169 15.82 -15.43 3.49
N CYS A 170 15.90 -14.41 2.65
CA CYS A 170 15.38 -14.45 1.29
C CYS A 170 16.38 -15.05 0.28
N TYR A 171 17.67 -14.90 0.54
CA TYR A 171 18.76 -15.35 -0.33
C TYR A 171 19.87 -16.04 0.47
N PRO A 172 19.55 -17.12 1.21
CA PRO A 172 20.50 -17.79 2.10
C PRO A 172 21.66 -18.45 1.35
N GLU A 173 21.50 -18.71 0.04
CA GLU A 173 22.53 -19.26 -0.83
C GLU A 173 23.65 -18.27 -1.16
N LEU A 174 23.38 -16.97 -1.09
CA LEU A 174 24.34 -15.92 -1.43
C LEU A 174 25.25 -15.60 -0.24
N SER A 175 26.50 -15.24 -0.53
CA SER A 175 27.45 -14.75 0.49
C SER A 175 26.94 -13.46 1.13
N ALA A 176 27.33 -13.22 2.39
CA ALA A 176 26.98 -11.98 3.09
C ALA A 176 27.45 -10.72 2.33
N ALA A 177 28.62 -10.78 1.69
CA ALA A 177 29.15 -9.68 0.89
C ALA A 177 28.29 -9.39 -0.35
N LEU A 178 27.87 -10.43 -1.08
CA LEU A 178 27.00 -10.27 -2.24
C LEU A 178 25.60 -9.80 -1.84
N ARG A 179 25.03 -10.36 -0.76
CA ARG A 179 23.76 -9.92 -0.16
C ARG A 179 23.79 -8.42 0.15
N LYS A 180 24.83 -7.94 0.84
CA LYS A 180 24.98 -6.52 1.15
C LYS A 180 25.00 -5.62 -0.08
N ARG A 181 25.72 -6.03 -1.15
CA ARG A 181 25.75 -5.28 -2.42
C ARG A 181 24.39 -5.28 -3.12
N CYS A 182 23.71 -6.43 -3.15
CA CYS A 182 22.37 -6.53 -3.72
C CYS A 182 21.39 -5.64 -2.97
N PHE A 183 21.41 -5.66 -1.64
CA PHE A 183 20.57 -4.80 -0.82
C PHE A 183 20.83 -3.32 -1.10
N ALA A 184 22.10 -2.88 -1.08
CA ALA A 184 22.44 -1.49 -1.34
C ALA A 184 21.94 -1.01 -2.72
N PHE A 185 22.03 -1.89 -3.73
CA PHE A 185 21.46 -1.62 -5.05
C PHE A 185 19.93 -1.49 -4.99
N LEU A 186 19.24 -2.50 -4.43
CA LEU A 186 17.77 -2.52 -4.33
C LEU A 186 17.22 -1.30 -3.58
N TRP A 187 17.86 -0.95 -2.45
CA TRP A 187 17.51 0.23 -1.66
C TRP A 187 17.74 1.53 -2.40
N GLY A 188 18.79 1.59 -3.23
CA GLY A 188 19.16 2.75 -4.03
C GLY A 188 18.31 2.96 -5.29
N MET A 189 17.62 1.91 -5.77
CA MET A 189 16.88 1.96 -7.04
C MET A 189 15.81 3.06 -7.11
N GLY A 190 15.55 3.49 -8.35
CA GLY A 190 14.46 4.41 -8.69
C GLY A 190 13.10 3.72 -8.73
N LEU A 191 12.18 4.29 -9.52
CA LEU A 191 10.84 3.73 -9.69
C LEU A 191 10.92 2.35 -10.37
N LEU A 192 10.24 1.38 -9.77
CA LEU A 192 10.00 0.06 -10.34
C LEU A 192 8.54 -0.08 -10.73
N ASP A 193 8.29 -0.87 -11.78
CA ASP A 193 6.98 -1.44 -12.03
C ASP A 193 6.85 -2.86 -11.45
N PHE A 194 5.62 -3.37 -11.48
CA PHE A 194 5.28 -4.67 -10.92
C PHE A 194 5.97 -5.83 -11.62
N GLU A 195 6.17 -5.73 -12.94
CA GLU A 195 6.82 -6.78 -13.72
C GLU A 195 8.29 -6.92 -13.31
N GLN A 196 8.97 -5.81 -13.05
CA GLN A 196 10.35 -5.81 -12.55
C GLN A 196 10.47 -6.47 -11.17
N ILE A 197 9.61 -6.11 -10.21
CA ILE A 197 9.58 -6.74 -8.87
C ILE A 197 9.32 -8.25 -9.00
N SER A 198 8.34 -8.61 -9.83
CA SER A 198 7.98 -9.99 -10.08
C SER A 198 9.12 -10.79 -10.75
N ALA A 199 9.80 -10.23 -11.75
CA ALA A 199 10.94 -10.86 -12.41
C ALA A 199 12.09 -11.10 -11.42
N MET A 200 12.46 -10.08 -10.65
CA MET A 200 13.52 -10.17 -9.63
C MET A 200 13.22 -11.23 -8.56
N SER A 201 11.94 -11.45 -8.22
CA SER A 201 11.58 -12.49 -7.25
C SER A 201 11.91 -13.91 -7.72
N ARG A 202 11.98 -14.14 -9.04
CA ARG A 202 12.35 -15.42 -9.66
C ARG A 202 13.84 -15.50 -9.98
N ASP A 203 14.44 -14.38 -10.36
CA ASP A 203 15.87 -14.21 -10.62
C ASP A 203 16.29 -12.80 -10.21
N LEU A 204 16.93 -12.65 -9.03
CA LEU A 204 17.36 -11.36 -8.49
C LEU A 204 18.25 -10.59 -9.47
N PHE A 205 19.01 -11.31 -10.27
CA PHE A 205 19.98 -10.74 -11.19
C PHE A 205 19.37 -10.32 -12.53
N SER A 206 18.08 -10.57 -12.77
CA SER A 206 17.41 -10.17 -14.00
C SER A 206 17.35 -8.65 -14.19
N ALA A 207 17.49 -7.88 -13.10
CA ALA A 207 17.47 -6.42 -13.14
C ALA A 207 18.86 -5.79 -13.29
N VAL A 208 19.95 -6.53 -13.05
CA VAL A 208 21.31 -5.96 -12.93
C VAL A 208 22.38 -6.91 -13.43
N GLU A 209 22.85 -6.67 -14.66
CA GLU A 209 23.89 -7.51 -15.26
C GLU A 209 25.24 -7.40 -14.53
N GLU A 210 25.52 -6.26 -13.88
CA GLU A 210 26.75 -6.09 -13.09
C GLU A 210 26.79 -7.03 -11.87
N LEU A 211 25.72 -7.08 -11.08
CA LEU A 211 25.64 -7.98 -9.92
C LEU A 211 25.65 -9.45 -10.36
N LYS A 212 25.03 -9.75 -11.51
CA LYS A 212 25.07 -11.07 -12.13
C LYS A 212 26.49 -11.49 -12.49
N SER A 213 27.23 -10.62 -13.18
CA SER A 213 28.61 -10.85 -13.61
C SER A 213 29.52 -11.08 -12.41
N LEU A 214 29.34 -10.28 -11.35
CA LEU A 214 30.04 -10.46 -10.09
C LEU A 214 29.74 -11.82 -9.46
N ALA A 215 28.47 -12.18 -9.29
CA ALA A 215 28.07 -13.46 -8.72
C ALA A 215 28.72 -14.62 -9.50
N GLN A 216 28.66 -14.59 -10.83
CA GLN A 216 29.28 -15.59 -11.71
C GLN A 216 30.80 -15.69 -11.51
N SER A 217 31.51 -14.56 -11.42
CA SER A 217 32.97 -14.54 -11.20
C SER A 217 33.39 -15.18 -9.87
N HIS A 218 32.51 -15.17 -8.87
CA HIS A 218 32.72 -15.77 -7.55
C HIS A 218 32.11 -17.17 -7.42
N GLY A 219 31.56 -17.73 -8.50
CA GLY A 219 30.88 -19.04 -8.49
C GLY A 219 29.56 -19.05 -7.73
N GLU A 220 29.00 -17.87 -7.42
CA GLU A 220 27.74 -17.72 -6.71
C GLU A 220 26.57 -17.73 -7.70
N LYS A 221 25.50 -18.45 -7.37
CA LYS A 221 24.28 -18.53 -8.18
C LYS A 221 23.06 -18.51 -7.28
N GLN A 222 21.99 -17.88 -7.77
CA GLN A 222 20.68 -17.97 -7.13
C GLN A 222 20.13 -19.38 -7.30
N ILE A 223 19.54 -19.91 -6.23
CA ILE A 223 18.84 -21.20 -6.21
C ILE A 223 17.33 -20.92 -6.27
N THR A 224 16.62 -21.80 -6.97
CA THR A 224 15.14 -21.81 -6.95
C THR A 224 14.69 -22.74 -5.83
N PHE A 225 13.81 -22.24 -4.97
CA PHE A 225 13.19 -23.01 -3.89
C PHE A 225 11.70 -23.18 -4.20
N GLU A 226 11.27 -24.44 -4.38
CA GLU A 226 9.89 -24.80 -4.71
C GLU A 226 8.95 -24.60 -3.51
N THR A 227 9.50 -24.64 -2.29
CA THR A 227 8.77 -24.43 -1.04
C THR A 227 9.48 -23.41 -0.13
N ILE A 228 8.72 -22.79 0.78
CA ILE A 228 9.27 -21.93 1.84
C ILE A 228 10.12 -22.76 2.82
N GLU A 229 9.75 -24.02 3.05
CA GLU A 229 10.46 -24.95 3.92
C GLU A 229 11.86 -25.27 3.38
N GLU A 230 11.99 -25.50 2.08
CA GLU A 230 13.30 -25.65 1.41
C GLU A 230 14.18 -24.41 1.60
N LEU A 231 13.62 -23.22 1.39
CA LEU A 231 14.31 -21.96 1.58
C LEU A 231 14.78 -21.78 3.04
N LYS A 232 13.89 -22.04 4.02
CA LYS A 232 14.19 -21.89 5.45
C LYS A 232 15.19 -22.92 5.97
N SER A 233 15.19 -24.12 5.40
CA SER A 233 16.07 -25.21 5.83
C SER A 233 17.42 -25.22 5.11
N TYR A 234 17.61 -24.34 4.12
CA TYR A 234 18.85 -24.24 3.36
C TYR A 234 20.03 -23.93 4.29
N ARG A 235 21.08 -24.76 4.19
CA ARG A 235 22.37 -24.56 4.86
C ARG A 235 23.46 -24.62 3.79
N LYS A 236 24.26 -23.56 3.72
CA LYS A 236 25.39 -23.44 2.79
C LYS A 236 26.57 -24.30 3.26
#